data_AF-A0A660Q424-F1
#
_entry.id   AF-A0A660Q424-F1
#
_cell.length_a   1.000
_cell.length_b   1.000
_cell.length_c   1.000
_cell.angle_alpha   90.00
_cell.angle_beta   90.00
_cell.angle_gamma   90.00
#
_symmetry.space_group_name_H-M   'P 1'
#
loop_
_entity.id
_entity.type
_entity.pdbx_description
1 polymer ?
#
loop_
_entity_poly.entity_id
_entity_poly.type
_entity_poly.pdbx_seq_one_letter_code
_entity_poly.pdbx_strand_id
1 'polypeptide(L)'
;MRGNEDRKNGSGLDRLFHEPSRLGIMTVLCGSPEGLSFSELRKACSLTDGNLNRHLQTLQQAGVVRLRKSFVGSRPRTTIWATEQGRDAFVEYLHSLEETVRHALEVTVQAKQRQEKAAGTPIIGAAHVSRSGEGGTA
;
A
#
# COMPACT_ATOMS: atom_id res chain seq x y z
N MET A 1 26.13 -8.28 3.42
CA MET A 1 24.75 -7.84 3.71
C MET A 1 23.96 -7.84 2.40
N ARG A 2 23.25 -8.92 2.09
CA ARG A 2 22.36 -9.06 0.90
C ARG A 2 20.96 -9.43 1.40
N GLY A 3 20.26 -8.48 2.02
CA GLY A 3 19.07 -8.79 2.83
C GLY A 3 17.76 -8.17 2.37
N ASN A 4 17.79 -7.10 1.57
CA ASN A 4 16.59 -6.29 1.29
C ASN A 4 16.16 -6.32 -0.19
N GLU A 5 17.10 -6.44 -1.13
CA GLU A 5 16.82 -6.35 -2.57
C GLU A 5 15.95 -7.50 -3.08
N ASP A 6 16.20 -8.72 -2.60
CA ASP A 6 15.44 -9.92 -3.02
C ASP A 6 13.96 -9.89 -2.58
N ARG A 7 13.61 -9.01 -1.61
CA ARG A 7 12.25 -8.89 -1.06
C ARG A 7 11.36 -7.93 -1.85
N LYS A 8 11.92 -7.10 -2.71
CA LYS A 8 11.16 -6.13 -3.52
C LYS A 8 10.38 -6.84 -4.63
N ASN A 9 9.14 -6.43 -4.87
CA ASN A 9 8.35 -6.88 -6.02
C ASN A 9 8.64 -6.03 -7.27
N GLY A 10 7.96 -6.29 -8.39
CA GLY A 10 8.15 -5.56 -9.65
C GLY A 10 7.86 -4.05 -9.57
N SER A 11 7.20 -3.56 -8.51
CA SER A 11 6.97 -2.14 -8.24
C SER A 11 7.91 -1.58 -7.16
N GLY A 12 8.98 -2.29 -6.80
CA GLY A 12 9.96 -1.86 -5.80
C GLY A 12 9.48 -1.95 -4.34
N LEU A 13 8.27 -2.45 -4.09
CA LEU A 13 7.70 -2.58 -2.75
C LEU A 13 8.25 -3.81 -2.05
N ASP A 14 8.76 -3.63 -0.84
CA ASP A 14 9.14 -4.75 0.03
C ASP A 14 7.89 -5.58 0.38
N ARG A 15 7.87 -6.83 -0.11
CA ARG A 15 6.78 -7.79 0.12
C ARG A 15 6.56 -8.08 1.61
N LEU A 16 7.57 -7.85 2.45
CA LEU A 16 7.42 -7.98 3.89
C LEU A 16 6.38 -7.00 4.43
N PHE A 17 6.41 -5.73 4.04
CA PHE A 17 5.49 -4.72 4.58
C PHE A 17 4.22 -4.55 3.75
N HIS A 18 4.19 -5.10 2.53
CA HIS A 18 3.01 -5.10 1.66
C HIS A 18 1.94 -6.15 2.05
N GLU A 19 1.57 -6.13 3.33
CA GLU A 19 0.46 -6.88 3.91
C GLU A 19 -0.18 -6.01 5.00
N PRO A 20 -1.52 -5.84 5.01
CA PRO A 20 -2.17 -4.83 5.85
C PRO A 20 -1.85 -4.93 7.35
N SER A 21 -1.78 -6.14 7.90
CA SER A 21 -1.53 -6.35 9.32
C SER A 21 -0.09 -6.00 9.69
N ARG A 22 0.90 -6.42 8.91
CA ARG A 22 2.32 -6.06 9.13
C ARG A 22 2.57 -4.57 8.93
N LEU A 23 1.90 -3.94 7.95
CA LEU A 23 1.91 -2.50 7.80
C LEU A 23 1.42 -1.80 9.07
N GLY A 24 0.24 -2.19 9.58
CA GLY A 24 -0.31 -1.64 10.82
C GLY A 24 0.57 -1.87 12.05
N ILE A 25 1.10 -3.09 12.21
CA ILE A 25 2.02 -3.44 13.30
C ILE A 25 3.26 -2.54 13.27
N MET A 26 3.90 -2.39 12.11
CA MET A 26 5.10 -1.57 11.98
C MET A 26 4.81 -0.08 12.18
N THR A 27 3.68 0.44 11.69
CA THR A 27 3.25 1.83 11.96
C THR A 27 3.17 2.09 13.46
N VAL A 28 2.49 1.22 14.21
CA VAL A 28 2.32 1.36 15.66
C VAL A 28 3.66 1.25 16.40
N LEU A 29 4.49 0.25 16.07
CA LEU A 29 5.79 0.04 16.71
C LEU A 29 6.82 1.14 16.38
N CYS A 30 6.79 1.69 15.16
CA CYS A 30 7.63 2.81 14.79
C CYS A 30 7.26 4.08 15.57
N GLY A 31 5.96 4.29 15.81
CA GLY A 31 5.46 5.38 16.66
C GLY A 31 5.65 5.21 18.17
N SER A 32 6.09 4.03 18.64
CA SER A 32 6.27 3.72 20.07
C SER A 32 7.71 3.23 20.36
N PRO A 33 8.71 4.12 20.45
CA PRO A 33 10.13 3.75 20.62
C PRO A 33 10.44 2.88 21.84
N GLU A 34 9.68 3.06 22.92
CA GLU A 34 9.75 2.29 24.17
C GLU A 34 9.24 0.84 24.03
N GLY A 35 8.60 0.52 22.91
CA GLY A 35 8.02 -0.78 22.60
C GLY A 35 6.67 -1.02 23.29
N LEU A 36 5.92 -1.99 22.79
CA LEU A 36 4.59 -2.31 23.28
C LEU A 36 4.52 -3.75 23.77
N SER A 37 3.70 -4.02 24.78
CA SER A 37 3.34 -5.39 25.11
C SER A 37 2.53 -6.04 24.00
N PHE A 38 2.52 -7.37 23.97
CA PHE A 38 1.69 -8.13 23.04
C PHE A 38 0.21 -7.71 23.11
N SER A 39 -0.32 -7.50 24.32
CA SER A 39 -1.71 -7.06 24.51
C SER A 39 -1.97 -5.64 23.99
N GLU A 40 -1.04 -4.71 24.21
CA GLU A 40 -1.15 -3.34 23.71
C GLU A 40 -1.13 -3.32 22.18
N LEU A 41 -0.17 -4.00 21.57
CA LEU A 41 -0.04 -4.10 20.12
C LEU A 41 -1.25 -4.79 19.48
N ARG A 42 -1.72 -5.88 20.09
CA ARG A 42 -2.93 -6.59 19.65
C ARG A 42 -4.14 -5.68 19.60
N LYS A 43 -4.34 -4.89 20.66
CA LYS A 43 -5.45 -3.94 20.76
C LYS A 43 -5.30 -2.82 19.73
N ALA A 44 -4.11 -2.25 19.60
CA ALA A 44 -3.83 -1.15 18.67
C ALA A 44 -4.07 -1.55 17.20
N CYS A 45 -3.76 -2.80 16.83
CA CYS A 45 -3.95 -3.31 15.48
C CYS A 45 -5.26 -4.06 15.26
N SER A 46 -6.14 -4.18 16.27
CA SER A 46 -7.39 -4.95 16.21
C SER A 46 -7.20 -6.40 15.71
N LEU A 47 -6.13 -7.07 16.15
CA LEU A 47 -5.79 -8.42 15.73
C LEU A 47 -6.21 -9.48 16.77
N THR A 48 -6.35 -10.72 16.31
CA THR A 48 -6.40 -11.90 17.20
C THR A 48 -4.99 -12.30 17.61
N ASP A 49 -4.86 -13.05 18.72
CA ASP A 49 -3.57 -13.55 19.20
C ASP A 49 -2.84 -14.39 18.15
N GLY A 50 -3.58 -15.27 17.47
CA GLY A 50 -3.03 -16.15 16.42
C GLY A 50 -2.51 -15.37 15.22
N ASN A 51 -3.25 -14.35 14.76
CA ASN A 51 -2.80 -13.49 13.67
C ASN A 51 -1.57 -12.69 14.08
N LEU A 52 -1.63 -11.99 15.22
CA LEU A 52 -0.50 -11.19 15.69
C LEU A 52 0.77 -12.03 15.84
N ASN A 53 0.68 -13.23 16.43
CA ASN A 53 1.83 -14.12 16.60
C ASN A 53 2.45 -14.51 15.25
N ARG A 54 1.62 -14.89 14.26
CA ARG A 54 2.10 -15.21 12.91
C ARG A 54 2.83 -14.04 12.26
N HIS A 55 2.26 -12.83 12.30
CA HIS A 55 2.90 -11.64 11.72
C HIS A 55 4.18 -11.27 12.46
N LEU A 56 4.20 -11.32 13.80
CA LEU A 56 5.39 -11.07 14.60
C LEU A 56 6.50 -12.09 14.32
N GLN A 57 6.17 -13.35 14.13
CA GLN A 57 7.15 -14.38 13.76
C GLN A 57 7.82 -14.05 12.42
N THR A 58 7.04 -13.70 11.39
CA THR A 58 7.57 -13.29 10.08
C THR A 58 8.45 -12.03 10.20
N LEU A 59 7.98 -11.01 10.92
CA LEU A 59 8.73 -9.77 11.12
C LEU A 59 10.03 -10.01 11.92
N GLN A 60 9.99 -10.87 12.93
CA GLN A 60 11.15 -11.20 13.75
C GLN A 60 12.19 -11.99 12.95
N GLN A 61 11.77 -12.95 12.14
CA GLN A 61 12.65 -13.70 11.23
C GLN A 61 13.33 -12.79 10.21
N ALA A 62 12.64 -11.73 9.77
CA ALA A 62 13.19 -10.71 8.90
C ALA A 62 14.08 -9.68 9.60
N GLY A 63 14.24 -9.77 10.93
CA GLY A 63 15.08 -8.86 11.73
C GLY A 63 14.51 -7.46 11.93
N VAL A 64 13.26 -7.20 11.52
CA VAL A 64 12.66 -5.86 11.57
C VAL A 64 11.95 -5.55 12.89
N VAL A 65 11.70 -6.58 13.70
CA VAL A 65 11.23 -6.45 15.09
C VAL A 65 12.04 -7.33 16.03
N ARG A 66 12.12 -6.91 17.30
CA ARG A 66 12.66 -7.72 18.39
C ARG A 66 11.61 -7.93 19.47
N LEU A 67 11.59 -9.13 20.05
CA LEU A 67 10.68 -9.52 21.12
C LEU A 67 11.50 -9.84 22.37
N ARG A 68 11.09 -9.34 23.54
CA ARG A 68 11.70 -9.68 24.83
C ARG A 68 10.63 -10.19 25.78
N LYS A 69 10.82 -11.41 26.28
CA LYS A 69 10.02 -11.96 27.38
C LYS A 69 10.63 -11.51 28.70
N SER A 70 9.77 -11.05 29.59
CA SER A 70 10.10 -10.66 30.97
C SER A 70 9.02 -11.18 31.90
N PHE A 71 9.28 -11.18 33.21
CA PHE A 71 8.27 -11.48 34.22
C PHE A 71 7.95 -10.20 34.99
N VAL A 72 6.67 -9.84 35.03
CA VAL A 72 6.16 -8.76 35.88
C VAL A 72 5.39 -9.42 37.02
N GLY A 73 6.05 -9.54 38.17
CA GLY A 73 5.62 -10.46 39.22
C GLY A 73 5.73 -11.91 38.74
N SER A 74 4.64 -12.67 38.87
CA SER A 74 4.55 -14.08 38.42
C SER A 74 4.04 -14.24 36.99
N ARG A 75 3.74 -13.15 36.26
CA ARG A 75 3.14 -13.21 34.92
C ARG A 75 4.17 -12.90 33.82
N PRO A 76 4.29 -13.76 32.78
CA PRO A 76 5.13 -13.46 31.63
C PRO A 76 4.54 -12.31 30.81
N ARG A 77 5.38 -11.34 30.47
CA ARG A 77 5.07 -10.21 29.58
C ARG A 77 6.07 -10.19 28.43
N THR A 78 5.56 -10.26 27.21
CA THR A 78 6.35 -10.05 25.98
C THR A 78 6.20 -8.60 25.57
N THR A 79 7.33 -7.90 25.46
CA THR A 79 7.42 -6.56 24.86
C THR A 79 8.05 -6.67 23.47
N ILE A 80 7.56 -5.86 22.54
CA ILE A 80 7.91 -5.87 21.13
C ILE A 80 8.38 -4.48 20.72
N TRP A 81 9.47 -4.41 19.96
CA TRP A 81 10.01 -3.18 19.39
C TRP A 81 10.27 -3.35 17.90
N ALA A 82 10.10 -2.29 17.12
CA ALA A 82 10.78 -2.18 15.82
C ALA A 82 12.29 -2.02 16.06
N THR A 83 13.10 -2.77 15.31
CA THR A 83 14.56 -2.60 15.30
C THR A 83 14.93 -1.33 14.52
N GLU A 84 16.17 -0.86 14.65
CA GLU A 84 16.68 0.26 13.83
C GLU A 84 16.58 -0.06 12.35
N GLN A 85 17.15 -1.20 11.92
CA GLN A 85 17.00 -1.73 10.58
C GLN A 85 15.53 -1.84 10.13
N GLY A 86 14.64 -2.26 11.04
CA GLY A 86 13.21 -2.35 10.76
C GLY A 86 12.54 -1.00 10.53
N ARG A 87 12.96 0.04 11.26
CA ARG A 87 12.49 1.42 11.05
C ARG A 87 12.95 1.95 9.70
N ASP A 88 14.23 1.79 9.39
CA ASP A 88 14.81 2.26 8.13
C ASP A 88 14.14 1.57 6.93
N ALA A 89 14.05 0.24 6.97
CA ALA A 89 13.39 -0.53 5.91
C ALA A 89 11.90 -0.18 5.77
N PHE A 90 11.23 0.15 6.88
CA PHE A 90 9.83 0.55 6.83
C PHE A 90 9.64 1.95 6.23
N VAL A 91 10.53 2.91 6.55
CA VAL A 91 10.55 4.24 5.93
C VAL A 91 10.79 4.13 4.43
N GLU A 92 11.78 3.34 4.00
CA GLU A 92 12.03 3.06 2.58
C GLU A 92 10.78 2.50 1.89
N TYR A 93 10.11 1.53 2.52
CA TYR A 93 8.87 0.96 2.00
C TYR A 93 7.76 2.01 1.86
N LEU A 94 7.58 2.89 2.85
CA LEU A 94 6.57 3.94 2.80
C LEU A 94 6.83 4.92 1.65
N HIS A 95 8.09 5.29 1.40
CA HIS A 95 8.44 6.13 0.24
C HIS A 95 8.10 5.43 -1.10
N SER A 96 8.47 4.16 -1.25
CA SER A 96 8.13 3.40 -2.46
C SER A 96 6.60 3.22 -2.63
N LEU A 97 5.87 3.04 -1.53
CA LEU A 97 4.41 2.95 -1.54
C LEU A 97 3.77 4.27 -1.96
N GLU A 98 4.23 5.39 -1.40
CA GLU A 98 3.75 6.72 -1.76
C GLU A 98 3.95 7.00 -3.25
N GLU A 99 5.14 6.68 -3.77
CA GLU A 99 5.45 6.83 -5.19
C GLU A 99 4.55 5.98 -6.08
N THR A 100 4.36 4.71 -5.71
CA THR A 100 3.50 3.79 -6.44
C THR A 100 2.06 4.28 -6.47
N VAL A 101 1.52 4.74 -5.33
CA VAL A 101 0.15 5.24 -5.23
C VAL A 101 -0.03 6.52 -6.06
N ARG A 102 0.93 7.46 -5.97
CA ARG A 102 0.90 8.71 -6.75
C ARG A 102 0.87 8.41 -8.25
N HIS A 103 1.77 7.55 -8.72
CA HIS A 103 1.82 7.16 -10.12
C HIS A 103 0.53 6.46 -10.58
N ALA A 104 -0.01 5.55 -9.77
CA ALA A 104 -1.27 4.87 -10.07
C ALA A 104 -2.44 5.86 -10.19
N LEU A 105 -2.52 6.86 -9.32
CA LEU A 105 -3.53 7.93 -9.39
C LEU A 105 -3.39 8.75 -10.67
N GLU A 106 -2.18 9.18 -11.03
CA GLU A 106 -1.93 9.93 -12.26
C GLU A 106 -2.38 9.15 -13.50
N VAL A 107 -1.95 7.90 -13.63
CA VAL A 107 -2.27 7.04 -14.78
C VAL A 107 -3.77 6.78 -14.89
N THR A 108 -4.44 6.48 -13.78
CA THR A 108 -5.88 6.20 -13.78
C THR A 108 -6.73 7.43 -14.11
N VAL A 109 -6.33 8.61 -13.63
CA VAL A 109 -6.99 9.88 -13.98
C VAL A 109 -6.84 10.18 -15.47
N GLN A 110 -5.63 10.03 -16.03
CA GLN A 110 -5.39 10.25 -17.46
C GLN A 110 -6.19 9.27 -18.34
N ALA A 111 -6.27 7.99 -17.95
CA ALA A 111 -7.06 7.00 -18.66
C ALA A 111 -8.55 7.37 -18.68
N LYS A 112 -9.11 7.79 -17.54
CA LYS A 112 -10.51 8.24 -17.43
C LYS A 112 -10.80 9.45 -18.32
N GLN A 113 -9.93 10.46 -18.31
CA GLN A 113 -10.07 11.66 -19.14
C GLN A 113 -10.02 11.35 -20.65
N ARG A 114 -9.16 10.42 -21.07
CA ARG A 114 -9.09 9.98 -22.48
C ARG A 114 -10.39 9.30 -22.92
N GLN A 115 -10.98 8.46 -22.06
CA GLN A 115 -12.26 7.79 -22.34
C GLN A 115 -13.42 8.79 -22.46
N GLU A 116 -13.48 9.79 -21.57
CA GLU A 116 -14.51 10.84 -21.60
C GLU A 116 -14.39 11.72 -22.86
N LYS A 117 -13.18 12.11 -23.25
CA LYS A 117 -12.94 12.86 -24.50
C LYS A 117 -13.29 12.05 -25.75
N ALA A 118 -13.00 10.75 -25.76
CA ALA A 118 -13.38 9.86 -26.85
C ALA A 118 -14.90 9.66 -26.95
N ALA A 119 -15.60 9.63 -25.82
CA ALA A 119 -17.07 9.50 -25.76
C ALA A 119 -17.81 10.82 -26.07
N GLY A 120 -17.17 11.98 -25.89
CA GLY A 120 -17.77 13.30 -26.05
C GLY A 120 -17.62 13.95 -27.43
N THR A 121 -17.07 13.28 -28.45
CA THR A 121 -17.00 13.85 -29.81
C THR A 121 -18.40 13.81 -30.45
N PRO A 122 -19.04 14.95 -30.77
CA PRO A 122 -20.31 14.94 -31.47
C PRO A 122 -20.12 14.42 -32.89
N ILE A 123 -20.92 13.44 -33.30
CA ILE A 123 -21.13 13.14 -34.73
C ILE A 123 -21.99 14.27 -35.29
N ILE A 124 -21.40 15.44 -35.59
CA ILE A 124 -22.11 16.50 -36.32
C ILE A 124 -21.20 17.04 -37.40
N GLY A 125 -21.50 16.70 -38.67
CA GLY A 125 -20.79 17.30 -39.81
C GLY A 125 -20.85 16.59 -41.16
N ALA A 126 -21.92 15.89 -41.53
CA ALA A 126 -22.22 15.63 -42.95
C ALA A 126 -23.52 16.36 -43.32
N ALA A 127 -23.44 17.68 -43.35
CA ALA A 127 -24.44 18.51 -44.02
C ALA A 127 -23.71 19.43 -44.99
N HIS A 128 -23.66 19.04 -46.27
CA HIS A 128 -23.68 20.04 -47.32
C HIS A 128 -24.76 19.73 -48.35
N VAL A 129 -25.70 20.66 -48.33
CA VAL A 129 -26.82 20.95 -49.20
C VAL A 129 -26.46 20.95 -50.68
N SER A 130 -27.35 20.41 -51.51
CA SER A 130 -27.61 20.93 -52.86
C SER A 130 -29.11 21.04 -53.07
N ARG A 131 -29.60 22.28 -53.08
CA ARG A 131 -30.94 22.68 -53.49
C ARG A 131 -31.09 22.57 -55.02
N SER A 132 -32.25 22.07 -55.42
CA SER A 132 -33.18 22.63 -56.43
C SER A 132 -32.66 23.12 -57.80
N GLY A 133 -33.24 22.54 -58.85
CA GLY A 133 -33.47 23.13 -60.18
C GLY A 133 -34.24 22.13 -61.05
N GLU A 134 -35.57 22.32 -61.20
CA GLU A 134 -36.22 22.66 -62.48
C GLU A 134 -36.09 21.54 -63.55
N GLY A 135 -37.15 20.81 -63.92
CA GLY A 135 -38.31 21.31 -64.66
C GLY A 135 -38.07 21.12 -66.17
N GLY A 136 -38.78 20.19 -66.82
CA GLY A 136 -38.61 20.00 -68.27
C GLY A 136 -39.41 18.82 -68.83
N THR A 137 -40.48 19.14 -69.53
CA THR A 137 -41.54 18.30 -70.12
C THR A 137 -41.15 17.43 -71.32
N ALA A 138 -42.01 16.42 -71.53
CA ALA A 138 -42.37 15.73 -72.80
C ALA A 138 -41.48 14.56 -73.24
#